data_AF-A0A3A1QLX7-F1
#
_entry.id   AF-A0A3A1QLX7-F1
#
_cell.length_a   1.000
_cell.length_b   1.000
_cell.length_c   1.000
_cell.angle_alpha   90.00
_cell.angle_beta   90.00
_cell.angle_gamma   90.00
#
_symmetry.space_group_name_H-M   'P 1'
#
loop_
_entity.id
_entity.type
_entity.pdbx_description
1 polymer ?
#
loop_
_entity_poly.entity_id
_entity_poly.type
_entity_poly.pdbx_seq_one_letter_code
_entity_poly.pdbx_strand_id
1 'polypeptide(L)'
;MATKIVLRHEEEFRSYLMNKSNNQRVIADCISRCRRVQKHEGDLAEHFWDDRGSSLMKRLSYSMEEANKGISPKHSIEIKGSNGFKSMYEGTHSLHNAVKQYLDFMKSNR
;
A
#
# COMPACT_ATOMS: atom_id res chain seq x y z
N MET A 1 22.18 -10.07 2.92
CA MET A 1 21.45 -9.51 4.08
C MET A 1 20.16 -8.88 3.57
N ALA A 2 19.00 -9.25 4.11
CA ALA A 2 17.74 -8.65 3.67
C ALA A 2 17.60 -7.24 4.29
N THR A 3 17.56 -6.20 3.47
CA THR A 3 17.36 -4.83 3.92
C THR A 3 15.99 -4.72 4.60
N LYS A 4 15.98 -4.34 5.88
CA LYS A 4 14.73 -4.10 6.61
C LYS A 4 14.11 -2.81 6.07
N ILE A 5 12.99 -2.91 5.37
CA ILE A 5 12.27 -1.75 4.86
C ILE A 5 11.43 -1.18 6.00
N VAL A 6 11.68 0.09 6.31
CA VAL A 6 11.07 0.82 7.42
C VAL A 6 10.34 2.02 6.85
N LEU A 7 9.08 2.20 7.23
CA LEU A 7 8.31 3.37 6.80
C LEU A 7 8.77 4.61 7.59
N ARG A 8 8.86 5.78 6.95
CA ARG A 8 9.03 7.03 7.69
C ARG A 8 7.79 7.26 8.56
N HIS A 9 8.01 7.68 9.80
CA HIS A 9 6.95 7.89 10.80
C HIS A 9 6.11 6.64 11.09
N GLU A 10 6.70 5.44 11.05
CA GLU A 10 5.95 4.19 11.20
C GLU A 10 5.18 4.08 12.53
N GLU A 11 5.76 4.53 13.65
CA GLU A 11 5.10 4.48 14.96
C GLU A 11 3.92 5.45 15.05
N GLU A 12 4.06 6.65 14.49
CA GLU A 12 2.98 7.64 14.39
C GLU A 12 1.89 7.14 13.46
N PHE A 13 2.26 6.54 12.33
CA PHE A 13 1.31 5.92 11.41
C PHE A 13 0.57 4.75 12.07
N ARG A 14 1.26 3.94 12.87
CA ARG A 14 0.62 2.86 13.65
C ARG A 14 -0.40 3.43 14.63
N SER A 15 -0.05 4.48 15.36
CA SER A 15 -0.96 5.17 16.27
C SER A 15 -2.17 5.77 15.52
N TYR A 16 -1.95 6.36 14.35
CA TYR A 16 -3.01 6.84 13.46
C TYR A 16 -3.97 5.72 13.04
N LEU A 17 -3.47 4.54 12.70
CA LEU A 17 -4.30 3.38 12.37
C LEU A 17 -5.06 2.83 13.58
N MET A 18 -4.45 2.83 14.78
CA MET A 18 -5.12 2.42 16.03
C MET A 18 -6.33 3.30 16.35
N ASN A 19 -6.25 4.61 16.07
CA ASN A 19 -7.38 5.52 16.24
C ASN A 19 -8.55 5.23 15.27
N LYS A 20 -8.31 4.51 14.17
CA LYS A 20 -9.34 4.11 13.19
C LYS A 20 -9.87 2.70 13.41
N SER A 21 -9.09 1.80 14.01
CA SER A 21 -9.46 0.40 14.19
C SER A 21 -8.74 -0.21 15.39
N ASN A 22 -9.46 -0.99 16.19
CA ASN A 22 -8.89 -1.75 17.31
C ASN A 22 -8.28 -3.10 16.88
N ASN A 23 -8.39 -3.48 15.60
CA ASN A 23 -7.93 -4.78 15.13
C ASN A 23 -6.43 -4.77 14.80
N GLN A 24 -5.62 -5.27 15.74
CA GLN A 24 -4.16 -5.33 15.62
C GLN A 24 -3.67 -6.07 14.37
N ARG A 25 -4.39 -7.11 13.93
CA ARG A 25 -4.02 -7.85 12.72
C ARG A 25 -4.17 -6.98 11.48
N VAL A 26 -5.27 -6.24 11.37
CA VAL A 26 -5.53 -5.32 10.24
C VAL A 26 -4.49 -4.21 10.17
N ILE A 27 -4.09 -3.66 11.33
CA ILE A 27 -3.04 -2.63 11.41
C ILE A 27 -1.69 -3.18 10.93
N ALA A 28 -1.26 -4.34 11.46
CA ALA A 28 0.00 -4.96 11.09
C ALA A 28 0.05 -5.29 9.59
N ASP A 29 -1.06 -5.76 9.05
CA ASP A 29 -1.23 -6.12 7.64
C ASP A 29 -1.24 -4.88 6.73
N CYS A 30 -1.81 -3.76 7.18
CA CYS A 30 -1.70 -2.45 6.50
C CYS A 30 -0.24 -1.97 6.40
N ILE A 31 0.49 -1.99 7.51
CA ILE A 31 1.93 -1.60 7.57
C ILE A 31 2.77 -2.53 6.68
N SER A 32 2.52 -3.84 6.76
CA SER A 32 3.20 -4.85 5.93
C SER A 32 3.00 -4.58 4.43
N ARG A 33 1.77 -4.27 4.00
CA ARG A 33 1.47 -3.88 2.61
C ARG A 33 2.19 -2.60 2.21
N CYS A 34 2.22 -1.59 3.06
CA CYS A 34 2.96 -0.35 2.78
C CYS A 34 4.45 -0.61 2.58
N ARG A 35 5.08 -1.41 3.45
CA ARG A 35 6.50 -1.81 3.29
C ARG A 35 6.73 -2.60 2.01
N ARG A 36 5.78 -3.47 1.64
CA ARG A 36 5.84 -4.21 0.38
C ARG A 36 5.76 -3.28 -0.82
N VAL A 37 4.85 -2.32 -0.85
CA VAL A 37 4.82 -1.31 -1.92
C VAL A 37 6.15 -0.56 -1.96
N GLN A 38 6.65 -0.10 -0.82
CA GLN A 38 7.91 0.63 -0.74
C GLN A 38 9.10 -0.15 -1.32
N LYS A 39 9.13 -1.47 -1.08
CA LYS A 39 10.15 -2.37 -1.64
C LYS A 39 10.24 -2.33 -3.16
N HIS A 40 9.11 -2.18 -3.83
CA HIS A 40 9.01 -2.33 -5.28
C HIS A 40 8.85 -1.00 -6.01
N GLU A 41 8.21 -0.02 -5.37
CA GLU A 41 7.83 1.24 -5.99
C GLU A 41 8.61 2.45 -5.46
N GLY A 42 9.44 2.28 -4.42
CA GLY A 42 10.22 3.36 -3.79
C GLY A 42 9.60 3.94 -2.51
N ASP A 43 10.30 4.86 -1.86
CA ASP A 43 9.91 5.45 -0.56
C ASP A 43 8.54 6.15 -0.65
N LEU A 44 7.60 5.74 0.22
CA LEU A 44 6.23 6.27 0.21
C LEU A 44 6.15 7.74 0.65
N ALA A 45 7.05 8.19 1.53
CA ALA A 45 7.12 9.58 1.93
C ALA A 45 7.67 10.45 0.79
N GLU A 46 8.61 9.94 -0.01
CA GLU A 46 9.09 10.61 -1.22
C GLU A 46 7.97 10.75 -2.25
N HIS A 47 7.20 9.69 -2.52
CA HIS A 47 6.00 9.77 -3.37
C HIS A 47 5.03 10.85 -2.86
N PHE A 48 4.83 10.95 -1.55
CA PHE A 48 3.97 12.00 -0.99
C PHE A 48 4.52 13.41 -1.18
N TRP A 49 5.84 13.61 -1.04
CA TRP A 49 6.45 14.92 -1.18
C TRP A 49 6.58 15.37 -2.64
N ASP A 50 6.81 14.45 -3.56
CA ASP A 50 6.94 14.73 -4.99
C ASP A 50 5.59 15.17 -5.60
N ASP A 51 4.56 14.33 -5.48
CA ASP A 51 3.28 14.57 -6.16
C ASP A 51 2.03 14.19 -5.33
N ARG A 52 2.17 14.18 -4.01
CA ARG A 52 1.14 13.69 -3.06
C ARG A 52 0.76 12.22 -3.25
N GLY A 53 1.63 11.45 -3.89
CA GLY A 53 1.42 10.04 -4.20
C GLY A 53 0.47 9.80 -5.38
N SER A 54 0.14 10.83 -6.16
CA SER A 54 -0.80 10.73 -7.28
C SER A 54 -0.35 9.71 -8.32
N SER A 55 0.93 9.74 -8.71
CA SER A 55 1.49 8.81 -9.69
C SER A 55 1.55 7.39 -9.14
N LEU A 56 1.93 7.21 -7.88
CA LEU A 56 1.93 5.90 -7.23
C LEU A 56 0.51 5.31 -7.17
N MET A 57 -0.47 6.10 -6.76
CA MET A 57 -1.87 5.67 -6.67
C MET A 57 -2.44 5.29 -8.04
N LYS A 58 -2.06 6.00 -9.11
CA LYS A 58 -2.42 5.62 -10.49
C LYS A 58 -1.83 4.26 -10.89
N ARG A 59 -0.59 3.94 -10.50
CA ARG A 59 0.03 2.63 -10.77
C ARG A 59 -0.58 1.50 -9.95
N LEU A 60 -1.02 1.80 -8.73
CA LEU A 60 -1.75 0.87 -7.85
C LEU A 60 -3.26 0.82 -8.15
N SER A 61 -3.75 1.56 -9.15
CA SER A 61 -5.14 1.50 -9.58
C SER A 61 -5.31 0.34 -10.55
N TYR A 62 -6.23 -0.56 -10.23
CA TYR A 62 -6.53 -1.73 -11.05
C TYR A 62 -7.99 -2.09 -10.86
N SER A 63 -8.74 -2.11 -11.97
CA SER A 63 -10.18 -2.32 -11.98
C SER A 63 -10.56 -3.79 -12.16
N MET A 64 -11.78 -4.14 -11.75
CA MET A 64 -12.33 -5.46 -12.01
C MET A 64 -12.51 -5.72 -13.51
N GLU A 65 -12.80 -4.67 -14.29
CA GLU A 65 -12.88 -4.77 -15.76
C GLU A 65 -11.53 -5.13 -16.39
N GLU A 66 -10.44 -4.51 -15.95
CA GLU A 66 -9.09 -4.87 -16.38
C GLU A 66 -8.75 -6.32 -16.02
N ALA A 67 -9.12 -6.76 -14.81
CA ALA A 67 -8.95 -8.14 -14.38
C ALA A 67 -9.73 -9.14 -15.24
N ASN A 68 -11.01 -8.84 -15.54
CA ASN A 68 -11.84 -9.67 -16.40
C ASN A 68 -11.34 -9.74 -17.85
N LYS A 69 -10.66 -8.68 -18.32
CA LYS A 69 -10.02 -8.62 -19.64
C LYS A 69 -8.62 -9.26 -19.65
N GLY A 70 -8.13 -9.77 -18.52
CA GLY A 70 -6.78 -10.34 -18.41
C GLY A 70 -5.65 -9.31 -18.53
N ILE A 71 -5.95 -8.02 -18.38
CA ILE A 71 -4.95 -6.95 -18.40
C ILE A 71 -4.14 -7.02 -17.11
N SER A 72 -2.82 -6.97 -17.20
CA SER A 72 -1.97 -7.01 -16.01
C SER A 72 -1.95 -5.67 -15.25
N PRO A 73 -1.81 -5.66 -13.91
CA PRO A 73 -1.64 -4.43 -13.13
C PRO A 73 -0.43 -3.61 -13.59
N LYS A 74 -0.49 -2.29 -13.40
CA LYS A 74 0.57 -1.34 -13.83
C LYS A 74 1.80 -1.29 -12.91
N HIS A 75 1.79 -2.06 -11.82
CA HIS A 75 2.86 -2.11 -10.83
C HIS A 75 3.67 -3.41 -10.94
N SER A 76 4.93 -3.40 -10.48
CA SER A 76 5.80 -4.58 -10.56
C SER A 76 5.67 -5.55 -9.37
N ILE A 77 4.69 -5.34 -8.49
CA ILE A 77 4.49 -6.16 -7.28
C ILE A 77 3.83 -7.50 -7.66
N GLU A 78 4.57 -8.60 -7.49
CA GLU A 78 4.08 -9.96 -7.77
C GLU A 78 2.98 -10.38 -6.77
N ILE A 79 1.70 -10.39 -7.17
CA ILE A 79 0.60 -10.90 -6.33
C ILE A 79 0.48 -12.42 -6.56
N LYS A 80 1.20 -13.23 -5.76
CA LYS A 80 1.06 -14.70 -5.77
C LYS A 80 -0.21 -15.12 -5.02
N GLY A 81 -1.06 -15.92 -5.66
CA GLY A 81 -2.40 -16.33 -5.20
C GLY A 81 -2.47 -17.23 -3.97
N SER A 82 -1.39 -17.34 -3.17
CA SER A 82 -1.32 -18.28 -2.03
C SER A 82 -1.27 -17.58 -0.66
N ASN A 83 -1.13 -16.25 -0.61
CA ASN A 83 -1.02 -15.47 0.64
C ASN A 83 -2.30 -14.69 0.98
N GLY A 84 -3.48 -15.29 0.73
CA GLY A 84 -4.77 -14.77 1.19
C GLY A 84 -5.53 -13.83 0.23
N PHE A 85 -5.01 -13.52 -0.96
CA PHE A 85 -5.76 -12.82 -2.02
C PHE A 85 -6.27 -13.83 -3.05
N LYS A 86 -7.57 -13.79 -3.38
CA LYS A 86 -8.15 -14.72 -4.37
C LYS A 86 -7.90 -14.27 -5.81
N SER A 87 -7.51 -13.01 -6.01
CA SER A 87 -7.28 -12.41 -7.34
C SER A 87 -6.21 -11.31 -7.32
N MET A 88 -5.64 -11.02 -8.50
CA MET A 88 -4.78 -9.84 -8.70
C MET A 88 -5.52 -8.55 -8.33
N TYR A 89 -6.82 -8.47 -8.65
CA TYR A 89 -7.69 -7.36 -8.28
C TYR A 89 -7.69 -7.11 -6.76
N GLU A 90 -8.01 -8.12 -5.95
CA GLU A 90 -8.05 -7.97 -4.50
C GLU A 90 -6.68 -7.62 -3.92
N GLY A 91 -5.61 -8.21 -4.46
CA GLY A 91 -4.25 -7.90 -4.05
C GLY A 91 -3.89 -6.44 -4.32
N THR A 92 -4.09 -5.97 -5.55
CA THR A 92 -3.78 -4.59 -5.94
C THR A 92 -4.66 -3.60 -5.19
N HIS A 93 -5.96 -3.88 -5.06
CA HIS A 93 -6.89 -3.04 -4.29
C HIS A 93 -6.47 -2.92 -2.82
N SER A 94 -5.99 -4.02 -2.22
CA SER A 94 -5.52 -4.00 -0.83
C SER A 94 -4.22 -3.21 -0.67
N LEU A 95 -3.30 -3.30 -1.62
CA LEU A 95 -2.08 -2.48 -1.65
C LEU A 95 -2.43 -0.99 -1.79
N HIS A 96 -3.31 -0.67 -2.74
CA HIS A 96 -3.83 0.68 -2.98
C HIS A 96 -4.45 1.27 -1.70
N ASN A 97 -5.31 0.53 -1.02
CA ASN A 97 -5.95 1.01 0.22
C ASN A 97 -4.95 1.24 1.35
N ALA A 98 -3.95 0.36 1.51
CA ALA A 98 -2.91 0.54 2.51
C ALA A 98 -2.09 1.83 2.25
N VAL A 99 -1.67 2.04 1.00
CA VAL A 99 -0.93 3.25 0.60
C VAL A 99 -1.79 4.49 0.78
N LYS A 100 -3.07 4.44 0.41
CA LYS A 100 -4.01 5.55 0.65
C LYS A 100 -4.04 5.97 2.12
N GLN A 101 -4.13 5.00 3.04
CA GLN A 101 -4.12 5.29 4.48
C GLN A 101 -2.83 5.98 4.93
N TYR A 102 -1.68 5.58 4.38
CA TYR A 102 -0.39 6.23 4.66
C TYR A 102 -0.35 7.68 4.14
N LEU A 103 -0.81 7.91 2.90
CA LEU A 103 -0.87 9.25 2.32
C LEU A 103 -1.86 10.16 3.06
N ASP A 104 -3.01 9.64 3.48
CA ASP A 104 -3.98 10.35 4.33
C ASP A 104 -3.37 10.72 5.69
N PHE A 105 -2.61 9.82 6.31
CA PHE A 105 -1.83 10.10 7.52
C PHE A 105 -0.84 11.26 7.30
N MET A 106 -0.03 11.19 6.25
CA MET A 106 0.96 12.23 5.92
C MET A 106 0.30 13.59 5.63
N LYS A 107 -0.92 13.59 5.11
CA LYS A 107 -1.72 14.80 4.88
C LYS A 107 -2.31 15.38 6.17
N SER A 108 -2.69 14.52 7.12
CA SER A 108 -3.35 14.92 8.38
C SER A 108 -2.35 15.43 9.43
N ASN A 109 -1.11 14.98 9.36
CA ASN A 109 -0.05 15.31 10.32
C ASN A 109 0.81 16.51 9.86
N ARG A 110 0.17 17.53 9.29
CA ARG A 110 0.81 18.62 8.53
C ARG A 110 0.44 20.00 9.07
#